data_AF-A0A0G1VFZ5-F1
#
_entry.id   AF-A0A0G1VFZ5-F1
#
_cell.length_a   1.000
_cell.length_b   1.000
_cell.length_c   1.000
_cell.angle_alpha   90.00
_cell.angle_beta   90.00
_cell.angle_gamma   90.00
#
_symmetry.space_group_name_H-M   'P 1'
#
loop_
_entity.id
_entity.type
_entity.pdbx_description
1 polymer ?
#
loop_
_entity_poly.entity_id
_entity_poly.type
_entity_poly.pdbx_seq_one_letter_code
_entity_poly.pdbx_strand_id
1 'polypeptide(L)'
;MMLFSALPVYVTAAQFENPLKSEFSTVERFIAGALRAMVMVALPILALFIVFSGFKFITAQGNPQKLGEAKMNFVYVILGALLILGAWIIATLIGGTVSQLTGTSS
;
A
#
# COMPACT_ATOMS: atom_id res chain seq x y z
N MET A 1 -56.94 -12.54 -34.86
CA MET A 1 -56.75 -13.28 -33.59
C MET A 1 -55.26 -13.22 -33.25
N MET A 2 -54.95 -12.47 -32.20
CA MET A 2 -53.60 -12.14 -31.74
C MET A 2 -52.90 -13.36 -31.14
N LEU A 3 -51.65 -13.59 -31.51
CA LEU A 3 -50.64 -14.22 -30.63
C LEU A 3 -49.30 -13.51 -30.85
N PHE A 4 -49.18 -12.32 -30.26
CA PHE A 4 -47.89 -11.66 -30.04
C PHE A 4 -47.23 -12.34 -28.83
N SER A 5 -46.30 -13.24 -29.08
CA SER A 5 -45.46 -13.85 -28.04
C SER A 5 -44.44 -12.83 -27.55
N ALA A 6 -44.56 -12.43 -26.29
CA ALA A 6 -43.59 -11.59 -25.61
C ALA A 6 -42.23 -12.30 -25.53
N LEU A 7 -41.25 -11.83 -26.30
CA LEU A 7 -39.85 -12.20 -26.09
C LEU A 7 -39.34 -11.45 -24.85
N PRO A 8 -38.63 -12.11 -23.92
CA PRO A 8 -38.00 -11.41 -22.81
C PRO A 8 -36.92 -10.48 -23.37
N VAL A 9 -37.15 -9.17 -23.22
CA VAL A 9 -36.13 -8.15 -23.50
C VAL A 9 -35.08 -8.27 -22.40
N TYR A 10 -33.93 -8.86 -22.71
CA TYR A 10 -32.76 -8.81 -21.85
C TYR A 10 -32.22 -7.38 -21.87
N VAL A 11 -32.63 -6.57 -20.90
CA VAL A 11 -31.98 -5.29 -20.64
C VAL A 11 -30.59 -5.61 -20.08
N THR A 12 -29.60 -5.71 -20.97
CA THR A 12 -28.20 -5.61 -20.56
C THR A 12 -28.00 -4.17 -20.13
N ALA A 13 -27.99 -3.92 -18.83
CA ALA A 13 -27.49 -2.67 -18.28
C ALA A 13 -26.10 -2.46 -18.86
N ALA A 14 -25.87 -1.36 -19.58
CA ALA A 14 -24.54 -0.98 -20.03
C ALA A 14 -23.67 -0.82 -18.78
N GLN A 15 -22.87 -1.84 -18.47
CA GLN A 15 -21.95 -1.80 -17.35
C GLN A 15 -20.78 -0.93 -17.77
N PHE A 16 -20.59 0.19 -17.08
CA PHE A 16 -19.39 0.99 -17.25
C PHE A 16 -18.19 0.15 -16.83
N GLU A 17 -17.44 -0.34 -17.82
CA GLU A 17 -16.23 -1.09 -17.57
C GLU A 17 -15.18 -0.14 -17.01
N ASN A 18 -14.64 -0.49 -15.84
CA ASN A 18 -13.68 0.35 -15.15
C ASN A 18 -12.42 0.53 -16.02
N PRO A 19 -12.04 1.77 -16.41
CA PRO A 19 -10.88 2.03 -17.25
C PRO A 19 -9.55 1.61 -16.60
N LEU A 20 -9.58 1.32 -15.29
CA LEU A 20 -8.44 0.80 -14.54
C LEU A 20 -8.32 -0.73 -14.56
N LYS A 21 -8.94 -1.42 -15.54
CA LYS A 21 -9.08 -2.89 -15.57
C LYS A 21 -10.05 -3.38 -14.49
N SER A 22 -10.73 -4.50 -14.78
CA SER A 22 -11.70 -5.10 -13.86
C SER A 22 -11.09 -5.52 -12.50
N GLU A 23 -9.76 -5.69 -12.44
CA GLU A 23 -9.02 -6.06 -11.24
C GLU A 23 -9.08 -5.01 -10.11
N PHE A 24 -9.42 -3.75 -10.42
CA PHE A 24 -9.59 -2.66 -9.43
C PHE A 24 -11.04 -2.19 -9.30
N SER A 25 -12.02 -3.05 -9.59
CA SER A 25 -13.45 -2.70 -9.58
C SER A 25 -14.03 -2.41 -8.18
N THR A 26 -13.32 -2.76 -7.10
CA THR A 26 -13.74 -2.52 -5.71
C THR A 26 -12.79 -1.53 -5.03
N VAL A 27 -13.34 -0.67 -4.16
CA VAL A 27 -12.56 0.33 -3.38
C VAL A 27 -11.39 -0.33 -2.65
N GLU A 28 -11.60 -1.50 -2.05
CA GLU A 28 -10.56 -2.28 -1.38
C GLU A 28 -9.42 -2.68 -2.32
N ARG A 29 -9.74 -3.26 -3.48
CA ARG A 29 -8.75 -3.70 -4.48
C ARG A 29 -7.97 -2.53 -5.07
N PHE A 30 -8.65 -1.41 -5.31
CA PHE A 30 -8.02 -0.17 -5.76
C PHE A 30 -7.00 0.35 -4.74
N ILE A 31 -7.38 0.44 -3.46
CA ILE A 31 -6.48 0.87 -2.38
C ILE A 31 -5.29 -0.08 -2.25
N ALA A 32 -5.53 -1.40 -2.28
CA ALA A 32 -4.46 -2.40 -2.23
C ALA A 32 -3.49 -2.28 -3.42
N GLY A 33 -4.01 -2.05 -4.63
CA GLY A 33 -3.21 -1.81 -5.83
C GLY A 33 -2.37 -0.54 -5.73
N ALA A 34 -2.96 0.57 -5.27
CA ALA A 34 -2.27 1.83 -5.07
C ALA A 34 -1.15 1.71 -4.01
N LEU A 35 -1.42 1.06 -2.89
CA LEU A 35 -0.42 0.79 -1.84
C LEU A 35 0.74 -0.05 -2.39
N ARG A 36 0.45 -1.09 -3.18
CA ARG A 36 1.49 -1.92 -3.81
C ARG A 36 2.35 -1.10 -4.77
N ALA A 37 1.75 -0.23 -5.57
CA ALA A 37 2.46 0.67 -6.48
C ALA A 37 3.35 1.65 -5.69
N MET A 38 2.85 2.21 -4.57
CA MET A 38 3.66 3.06 -3.70
C MET A 38 4.86 2.31 -3.13
N VAL A 39 4.69 1.08 -2.63
CA VAL A 39 5.78 0.28 -2.08
C VAL A 39 6.84 -0.03 -3.15
N MET A 40 6.43 -0.30 -4.39
CA MET A 40 7.33 -0.55 -5.51
C MET A 40 8.30 0.63 -5.75
N VAL A 41 7.82 1.87 -5.59
CA VAL A 41 8.64 3.08 -5.72
C VAL A 41 9.34 3.44 -4.41
N ALA A 42 8.77 3.10 -3.26
CA ALA A 42 9.34 3.41 -1.96
C ALA A 42 10.64 2.63 -1.68
N LEU A 43 10.76 1.38 -2.16
CA LEU A 43 11.97 0.57 -1.97
C LEU A 43 13.25 1.20 -2.56
N PRO A 44 13.29 1.62 -3.85
CA PRO A 44 14.48 2.28 -4.39
C PRO A 44 14.75 3.63 -3.70
N ILE A 45 13.71 4.38 -3.34
CA ILE A 45 13.86 5.63 -2.57
C ILE A 45 14.48 5.37 -1.19
N LEU A 46 14.06 4.31 -0.51
CA LEU A 46 14.61 3.91 0.78
C LEU A 46 16.10 3.57 0.68
N ALA A 47 16.50 2.84 -0.38
CA ALA A 47 17.90 2.54 -0.63
C ALA A 47 18.74 3.82 -0.79
N LEU A 48 18.23 4.81 -1.53
CA LEU A 48 18.88 6.12 -1.66
C LEU A 48 19.01 6.84 -0.31
N PHE A 49 17.96 6.80 0.52
CA PHE A 49 18.00 7.42 1.84
C PHE A 49 18.98 6.75 2.81
N ILE A 50 19.15 5.42 2.74
CA ILE A 50 20.15 4.71 3.52
C ILE A 50 21.56 5.19 3.14
N VAL A 51 21.84 5.24 1.84
CA VAL A 51 23.14 5.72 1.32
C VAL A 51 23.38 7.18 1.70
N PHE A 52 22.38 8.05 1.53
CA PHE A 52 22.45 9.46 1.90
C PHE A 52 22.72 9.65 3.41
N SER A 53 22.04 8.87 4.26
CA SER A 53 22.28 8.90 5.70
C SER A 53 23.71 8.47 6.04
N GLY A 54 24.24 7.46 5.36
CA GLY A 54 25.64 7.04 5.48
C GLY A 54 26.62 8.15 5.12
N PHE A 55 26.39 8.86 4.02
CA PHE A 55 27.19 10.02 3.66
C PHE A 55 27.14 11.13 4.72
N LYS A 56 25.98 11.37 5.34
CA LYS A 56 25.86 12.33 6.46
C LYS A 56 26.75 11.95 7.66
N PHE A 57 26.88 10.66 7.98
CA PHE A 57 27.80 10.21 9.03
C PHE A 57 29.27 10.44 8.66
N ILE A 58 29.65 10.14 7.42
CA ILE A 58 31.03 10.31 6.95
C ILE A 58 31.41 11.80 6.95
N THR A 59 30.52 12.65 6.42
CA THR A 59 30.74 14.10 6.32
C THR A 59 30.68 14.84 7.66
N ALA A 60 30.10 14.23 8.71
CA ALA A 60 30.11 14.80 10.05
C ALA A 60 31.53 14.90 10.63
N GLN A 61 32.47 14.03 10.22
CA GLN A 61 33.89 14.09 10.59
C GLN A 61 34.15 14.25 12.11
N GLY A 62 33.28 13.68 12.95
CA GLY A 62 33.39 13.79 14.42
C GLY A 62 32.87 15.10 15.01
N ASN A 63 32.32 16.02 14.22
CA ASN A 63 31.57 17.16 14.74
C ASN A 63 30.32 16.67 15.48
N PRO A 64 30.18 16.92 16.79
CA PRO A 64 29.11 16.33 17.61
C PRO A 64 27.71 16.76 17.16
N GLN A 65 27.57 17.98 16.65
CA GLN A 65 26.28 18.50 16.19
C GLN A 65 25.83 17.84 14.89
N LYS A 66 26.72 17.78 13.89
CA LYS A 66 26.45 17.08 12.62
C LYS A 66 26.24 15.58 12.82
N LEU A 67 26.94 14.98 13.78
CA LEU A 67 26.78 13.57 14.12
C LEU A 67 25.42 13.29 14.75
N GLY A 68 24.95 14.19 15.63
CA GLY A 68 23.59 14.13 16.19
C GLY A 68 22.52 14.17 15.10
N GLU A 69 22.66 15.09 14.13
CA GLU A 69 21.75 15.16 12.99
C GLU A 69 21.80 13.91 12.10
N ALA A 70 23.00 13.38 11.81
CA ALA A 70 23.16 12.16 11.02
C ALA A 70 22.48 10.97 11.70
N LYS A 71 22.63 10.84 13.02
CA LYS A 71 21.96 9.81 13.82
C LYS A 71 20.44 9.95 13.77
N MET A 72 19.92 11.15 13.94
CA MET A 72 18.48 11.39 13.89
C MET A 72 17.90 11.07 12.50
N ASN A 73 18.59 11.50 11.45
CA ASN A 73 18.23 11.16 10.07
C ASN A 73 18.20 9.64 9.86
N PHE A 74 19.23 8.93 10.34
CA PHE A 74 19.31 7.48 10.24
C PHE A 74 18.16 6.78 10.95
N VAL A 75 17.79 7.22 12.16
CA VAL A 75 16.65 6.67 12.88
C VAL A 75 15.37 6.81 12.07
N TYR A 76 15.12 7.96 11.43
CA TYR A 76 13.96 8.13 10.56
C TYR A 76 13.97 7.18 9.36
N VAL A 77 15.14 7.00 8.72
CA VAL A 77 15.28 6.06 7.61
C VAL A 77 14.99 4.63 8.05
N ILE A 78 15.49 4.22 9.22
CA ILE A 78 15.24 2.90 9.80
C ILE A 78 13.77 2.71 10.17
N LEU A 79 13.12 3.72 10.75
CA LEU A 79 11.69 3.67 11.05
C LEU A 79 10.85 3.55 9.77
N GLY A 80 11.21 4.29 8.71
CA GLY A 80 10.57 4.15 7.40
C GLY A 80 10.75 2.76 6.79
N ALA A 81 11.97 2.20 6.88
CA ALA A 81 12.25 0.83 6.44
C ALA A 81 11.42 -0.20 7.20
N LEU A 82 11.40 -0.10 8.54
CA LEU A 82 10.60 -0.96 9.42
C LEU A 82 9.11 -0.87 9.11
N LEU A 83 8.59 0.33 8.82
CA LEU A 83 7.19 0.51 8.48
C LEU A 83 6.85 -0.16 7.14
N ILE A 84 7.68 0.04 6.11
CA ILE A 84 7.45 -0.57 4.78
C ILE A 84 7.51 -2.10 4.87
N LEU A 85 8.53 -2.64 5.55
CA LEU A 85 8.73 -4.09 5.66
C LEU A 85 7.74 -4.74 6.65
N GLY A 86 7.39 -4.04 7.73
CA GLY A 86 6.50 -4.50 8.79
C GLY A 86 5.02 -4.27 8.54
N ALA A 87 4.64 -3.47 7.54
CA ALA A 87 3.25 -3.14 7.25
C ALA A 87 2.38 -4.39 7.04
N TRP A 88 2.89 -5.40 6.34
CA TRP A 88 2.13 -6.63 6.06
C TRP A 88 1.90 -7.46 7.32
N ILE A 89 2.90 -7.54 8.20
CA ILE A 89 2.79 -8.24 9.49
C ILE A 89 1.75 -7.54 10.35
N ILE A 90 1.83 -6.22 10.49
CA ILE A 90 0.88 -5.42 11.27
C ILE A 90 -0.55 -5.57 10.72
N ALA A 91 -0.73 -5.49 9.40
CA ALA A 91 -2.04 -5.66 8.77
C ALA A 91 -2.64 -7.05 9.04
N THR A 92 -1.82 -8.10 9.00
CA THR A 92 -2.27 -9.47 9.27
C THR A 92 -2.66 -9.66 10.73
N LEU A 93 -1.88 -9.11 11.66
CA LEU A 93 -2.18 -9.17 13.09
C LEU A 93 -3.48 -8.44 13.44
N ILE A 94 -3.67 -7.25 12.87
CA ILE A 94 -4.91 -6.47 13.07
C ILE A 94 -6.08 -7.21 12.44
N GLY A 95 -5.96 -7.68 11.19
CA GLY A 95 -7.02 -8.42 10.50
C GLY A 95 -7.42 -9.70 11.26
N GLY A 96 -6.44 -10.45 11.77
CA GLY A 96 -6.69 -11.63 12.60
C GLY A 96 -7.42 -11.31 13.90
N THR A 97 -7.07 -10.19 14.56
CA THR A 97 -7.75 -9.75 15.78
C THR A 97 -9.18 -9.29 15.49
N VAL A 98 -9.38 -8.50 14.44
CA VAL A 98 -10.70 -8.01 14.03
C VAL A 98 -11.62 -9.17 13.65
N SER A 99 -11.12 -10.16 12.88
CA SER A 99 -11.90 -11.34 12.50
C SER A 99 -12.38 -12.16 13.70
N GLN A 100 -11.56 -12.26 14.75
CA GLN A 100 -11.95 -12.92 16.01
C GLN A 100 -13.05 -12.14 16.73
N LEU A 101 -13.04 -10.81 16.67
CA LEU A 101 -14.03 -9.96 17.32
C LEU A 101 -15.36 -9.86 16.55
N THR A 102 -15.33 -9.92 15.21
CA THR A 102 -16.54 -9.83 14.38
C THR A 102 -17.30 -11.15 14.26
N GLY A 103 -16.81 -12.24 14.88
CA GLY A 103 -17.44 -13.56 14.82
C GLY A 103 -17.58 -14.12 13.39
N THR A 104 -16.89 -13.52 12.42
CA THR A 104 -16.85 -13.98 11.03
C THR A 104 -15.83 -15.11 10.95
N SER A 105 -16.12 -16.21 11.62
CA SER A 105 -15.48 -17.50 11.38
C SER A 105 -16.04 -18.05 10.07
N SER A 106 -15.32 -17.80 8.97
CA SER A 106 -15.46 -18.58 7.73
C SER A 106 -14.70 -19.89 7.86
#